data_AF-A0A349BA28-F1
#
_entry.id   AF-A0A349BA28-F1
#
_cell.length_a   1.000
_cell.length_b   1.000
_cell.length_c   1.000
_cell.angle_alpha   90.00
_cell.angle_beta   90.00
_cell.angle_gamma   90.00
#
_symmetry.space_group_name_H-M   'P 1'
#
loop_
_entity.id
_entity.type
_entity.pdbx_description
1 polymer ?
#
loop_
_entity_poly.entity_id
_entity_poly.type
_entity_poly.pdbx_seq_one_letter_code
_entity_poly.pdbx_strand_id
1 'polypeptide(L)'
;MPPSARDEEFLSDRLRTICPMTGSASFARSEHTAAAARARLDEVAASATAVEASQRNLLAGVIELWPSSAWLAAGATSAKRWLLTYTHCSEQEAHRLERLAGLCHRHPALADAVLAGELSMARAQTLGSAANPDREPWLADSLDAFLRLAERGC
;
A
#
# COMPACT_ATOMS: atom_id res chain seq x y z
N MET A 1 41.55 -59.09 22.91
CA MET A 1 40.71 -58.96 21.69
C MET A 1 40.34 -60.37 21.25
N PRO A 2 39.09 -60.70 20.82
CA PRO A 2 37.82 -59.96 20.74
C PRO A 2 36.67 -60.75 21.46
N PRO A 3 35.35 -60.61 21.15
CA PRO A 3 34.49 -59.42 21.11
C PRO A 3 33.24 -59.48 22.03
N SER A 4 32.71 -58.27 22.28
CA SER A 4 31.30 -57.84 22.49
C SER A 4 30.15 -58.86 22.41
N ALA A 5 29.32 -58.88 23.46
CA ALA A 5 27.87 -59.09 23.38
C ALA A 5 27.18 -58.34 24.54
N ARG A 6 26.74 -57.10 24.28
CA ARG A 6 25.70 -56.43 25.06
C ARG A 6 24.41 -56.56 24.26
N ASP A 7 23.57 -57.52 24.63
CA ASP A 7 22.19 -57.62 24.17
C ASP A 7 21.27 -57.51 25.40
N GLU A 8 21.06 -56.28 25.85
CA GLU A 8 19.86 -55.89 26.60
C GLU A 8 19.40 -54.53 26.08
N GLU A 9 18.45 -54.55 25.15
CA GLU A 9 17.54 -53.43 24.82
C GLU A 9 16.38 -54.07 24.03
N PHE A 10 15.31 -54.58 24.63
CA PHE A 10 14.31 -53.90 25.47
C PHE A 10 13.77 -52.59 24.88
N LEU A 11 13.41 -52.58 23.59
CA LEU A 11 12.45 -51.60 23.06
C LEU A 11 11.38 -52.27 22.19
N SER A 12 10.45 -52.89 22.90
CA SER A 12 9.00 -52.80 22.73
C SER A 12 8.40 -52.79 21.32
N ASP A 13 7.50 -53.75 21.13
CA ASP A 13 6.32 -53.85 20.26
C ASP A 13 5.42 -52.59 20.13
N ARG A 14 5.86 -51.39 20.52
CA ARG A 14 5.05 -50.16 20.50
C ARG A 14 5.09 -49.35 19.20
N LEU A 15 5.79 -49.80 18.16
CA LEU A 15 5.80 -49.11 16.87
C LEU A 15 4.82 -49.68 15.83
N ARG A 16 4.03 -50.71 16.15
CA ARG A 16 3.08 -51.33 15.19
C ARG A 16 1.64 -50.82 15.25
N THR A 17 1.36 -49.77 16.01
CA THR A 17 0.02 -49.16 16.02
C THR A 17 0.09 -47.66 15.72
N ILE A 18 0.71 -47.31 14.60
CA ILE A 18 0.45 -46.02 13.97
C ILE A 18 -0.89 -46.16 13.25
N CYS A 19 -1.92 -45.63 13.90
CA CYS A 19 -3.26 -45.45 13.39
C CYS A 19 -3.29 -44.79 11.99
N PRO A 20 -4.39 -44.99 11.26
CA PRO A 20 -4.45 -45.03 9.80
C PRO A 20 -4.67 -43.65 9.18
N MET A 21 -4.13 -43.44 7.98
CA MET A 21 -4.67 -42.59 6.90
C MET A 21 -5.53 -41.36 7.27
N THR A 22 -5.08 -40.50 8.18
CA THR A 22 -5.67 -39.15 8.35
C THR A 22 -4.94 -38.06 7.56
N GLY A 23 -3.82 -38.41 6.91
CA GLY A 23 -3.02 -37.51 6.09
C GLY A 23 -3.86 -36.87 4.97
N SER A 24 -4.41 -37.65 4.05
CA SER A 24 -5.04 -37.09 2.86
C SER A 24 -6.21 -36.14 3.15
N ALA A 25 -7.03 -36.43 4.16
CA ALA A 25 -8.17 -35.58 4.54
C ALA A 25 -7.79 -34.36 5.38
N SER A 26 -6.66 -34.42 6.11
CA SER A 26 -6.09 -33.26 6.80
C SER A 26 -5.44 -32.30 5.80
N PHE A 27 -4.62 -32.84 4.89
CA PHE A 27 -3.98 -32.09 3.82
C PHE A 27 -4.99 -31.44 2.87
N ALA A 28 -6.03 -32.15 2.42
CA ALA A 28 -7.07 -31.56 1.57
C ALA A 28 -7.85 -30.43 2.26
N ARG A 29 -8.09 -30.54 3.58
CA ARG A 29 -8.71 -29.46 4.37
C ARG A 29 -7.76 -28.26 4.51
N SER A 30 -6.48 -28.49 4.78
CA SER A 30 -5.47 -27.44 4.86
C SER A 30 -5.28 -26.71 3.53
N GLU A 31 -5.27 -27.44 2.41
CA GLU A 31 -5.19 -26.88 1.06
C GLU A 31 -6.42 -26.03 0.74
N HIS A 32 -7.62 -26.53 1.05
CA HIS A 32 -8.85 -25.76 0.87
C HIS A 32 -8.87 -24.48 1.71
N THR A 33 -8.40 -24.54 2.96
CA THR A 33 -8.27 -23.34 3.80
C THR A 33 -7.22 -22.35 3.28
N ALA A 34 -6.10 -22.84 2.76
CA ALA A 34 -5.06 -22.00 2.19
C ALA A 34 -5.52 -21.32 0.90
N ALA A 35 -6.22 -22.04 0.03
CA ALA A 35 -6.82 -21.50 -1.18
C ALA A 35 -7.88 -20.42 -0.87
N ALA A 36 -8.76 -20.67 0.10
CA ALA A 36 -9.75 -19.69 0.55
C ALA A 36 -9.10 -18.44 1.16
N ALA A 37 -8.05 -18.61 1.97
CA ALA A 37 -7.30 -17.50 2.53
C ALA A 37 -6.61 -16.67 1.45
N ARG A 38 -6.02 -17.32 0.43
CA ARG A 38 -5.38 -16.63 -0.69
C ARG A 38 -6.39 -15.81 -1.50
N ALA A 39 -7.53 -16.41 -1.86
CA ALA A 39 -8.60 -15.70 -2.56
C ALA A 39 -9.06 -14.47 -1.77
N ARG A 40 -9.19 -14.58 -0.44
CA ARG A 40 -9.58 -13.45 0.41
C ARG A 40 -8.51 -12.36 0.45
N LEU A 41 -7.23 -12.71 0.47
CA LEU A 41 -6.14 -11.72 0.38
C LEU A 41 -6.14 -11.01 -0.97
N ASP A 42 -6.40 -11.73 -2.06
CA ASP A 42 -6.47 -11.14 -3.40
C ASP A 42 -7.67 -10.19 -3.53
N GLU A 43 -8.83 -10.50 -2.93
CA GLU A 43 -9.97 -9.58 -2.82
C GLU A 43 -9.63 -8.30 -2.04
N VAL A 44 -8.91 -8.43 -0.92
CA VAL A 44 -8.48 -7.27 -0.12
C VAL A 44 -7.48 -6.42 -0.90
N ALA A 45 -6.56 -7.04 -1.64
CA ALA A 45 -5.62 -6.34 -2.51
C ALA A 45 -6.37 -5.57 -3.61
N ALA A 46 -7.38 -6.18 -4.24
CA ALA A 46 -8.22 -5.50 -5.23
C ALA A 46 -8.95 -4.29 -4.61
N SER A 47 -9.52 -4.44 -3.41
CA SER A 47 -10.15 -3.33 -2.68
C SER A 47 -9.17 -2.18 -2.39
N ALA A 48 -7.94 -2.50 -1.96
CA ALA A 48 -6.91 -1.49 -1.73
C ALA A 48 -6.55 -0.72 -3.01
N THR A 49 -6.42 -1.40 -4.16
CA THR A 49 -6.17 -0.73 -5.44
C THR A 49 -7.31 0.20 -5.86
N ALA A 50 -8.56 -0.18 -5.58
CA ALA A 50 -9.73 0.65 -5.86
C ALA A 50 -9.78 1.91 -4.98
N VAL A 51 -9.38 1.81 -3.71
CA VAL A 51 -9.25 2.97 -2.81
C VAL A 51 -8.17 3.91 -3.31
N GLU A 52 -6.99 3.41 -3.68
CA GLU A 52 -5.92 4.25 -4.21
C GLU A 52 -6.32 4.96 -5.52
N ALA A 53 -7.01 4.26 -6.42
CA ALA A 53 -7.55 4.87 -7.64
C ALA A 53 -8.57 5.97 -7.32
N SER A 54 -9.44 5.76 -6.33
CA SER A 54 -10.42 6.77 -5.90
C SER A 54 -9.75 8.01 -5.31
N GLN A 55 -8.71 7.83 -4.49
CA GLN A 55 -7.90 8.94 -3.96
C GLN A 55 -7.18 9.71 -5.06
N ARG A 56 -6.66 9.01 -6.07
CA ARG A 56 -6.00 9.63 -7.23
C ARG A 56 -6.99 10.47 -8.05
N ASN A 57 -8.19 9.96 -8.30
CA ASN A 57 -9.25 10.71 -8.99
C ASN A 57 -9.65 11.97 -8.21
N LEU A 58 -9.75 11.86 -6.89
CA LEU A 58 -10.04 13.01 -6.04
C LEU A 58 -8.91 14.04 -6.07
N LEU A 59 -7.65 13.58 -6.00
CA LEU A 59 -6.48 14.44 -6.14
C LEU A 59 -6.47 15.17 -7.49
N ALA A 60 -6.77 14.46 -8.59
CA ALA A 60 -6.84 15.03 -9.93
C ALA A 60 -7.84 16.20 -9.98
N GLY A 61 -9.04 16.00 -9.44
CA GLY A 61 -10.05 17.05 -9.36
C GLY A 61 -9.57 18.25 -8.54
N VAL A 62 -8.90 18.04 -7.40
CA VAL A 62 -8.38 19.14 -6.58
C VAL A 62 -7.27 19.91 -7.30
N ILE A 63 -6.38 19.23 -8.04
CA ILE A 63 -5.32 19.85 -8.85
C ILE A 63 -5.93 20.74 -9.94
N GLU A 64 -6.95 20.24 -10.65
CA GLU A 64 -7.64 20.98 -11.70
C GLU A 64 -8.31 22.26 -11.17
N LEU A 65 -8.89 22.18 -9.97
CA LEU A 65 -9.55 23.31 -9.30
C LEU A 65 -8.57 24.28 -8.63
N TRP A 66 -7.27 23.95 -8.58
CA TRP A 66 -6.27 24.71 -7.83
C TRP A 66 -6.06 26.14 -8.35
N PRO A 67 -5.87 26.38 -9.66
CA PRO A 67 -5.58 27.72 -10.18
C PRO A 67 -6.70 28.73 -9.92
N SER A 68 -7.96 28.27 -9.92
CA SER A 68 -9.13 29.12 -9.67
C SER A 68 -9.54 29.17 -8.19
N SER A 69 -8.95 28.31 -7.35
CA SER A 69 -9.38 28.13 -5.96
C SER A 69 -10.90 27.96 -5.85
N ALA A 70 -11.49 27.13 -6.72
CA ALA A 70 -12.95 27.02 -6.90
C ALA A 70 -13.73 26.70 -5.61
N TRP A 71 -13.07 26.09 -4.63
CA TRP A 71 -13.62 25.87 -3.28
C TRP A 71 -14.08 27.16 -2.59
N LEU A 72 -13.45 28.31 -2.88
CA LEU A 72 -13.87 29.62 -2.34
C LEU A 72 -15.27 29.99 -2.85
N ALA A 73 -15.56 29.73 -4.14
CA ALA A 73 -16.89 29.96 -4.72
C ALA A 73 -17.94 29.00 -4.16
N ALA A 74 -17.52 27.81 -3.72
CA ALA A 74 -18.37 26.85 -2.99
C ALA A 74 -18.53 27.16 -1.49
N GLY A 75 -18.02 28.31 -1.03
CA GLY A 75 -18.14 28.77 0.36
C GLY A 75 -17.15 28.14 1.35
N ALA A 76 -16.18 27.36 0.88
CA ALA A 76 -15.13 26.80 1.73
C ALA A 76 -13.94 27.75 1.84
N THR A 77 -13.28 27.78 3.01
CA THR A 77 -12.13 28.67 3.25
C THR A 77 -10.80 28.12 2.74
N SER A 78 -10.74 26.82 2.41
CA SER A 78 -9.57 26.16 1.83
C SER A 78 -9.98 24.88 1.08
N ALA A 79 -9.07 24.29 0.32
CA ALA A 79 -9.28 23.00 -0.34
C ALA A 79 -9.54 21.88 0.67
N LYS A 80 -8.80 21.83 1.79
CA LYS A 80 -9.08 20.89 2.90
C LYS A 80 -10.50 21.06 3.44
N ARG A 81 -10.96 22.30 3.64
CA ARG A 81 -12.32 22.54 4.15
C ARG A 81 -13.36 22.03 3.17
N TRP A 82 -13.16 22.24 1.88
CA TRP A 82 -14.03 21.73 0.83
C TRP A 82 -14.06 20.19 0.82
N LEU A 83 -12.90 19.52 0.87
CA LEU A 83 -12.81 18.05 0.95
C LEU A 83 -13.56 17.48 2.18
N LEU A 84 -13.37 18.10 3.35
CA LEU A 84 -14.07 17.70 4.56
C LEU A 84 -15.59 17.83 4.44
N THR A 85 -16.06 18.90 3.81
CA THR A 85 -17.49 19.20 3.69
C THR A 85 -18.18 18.35 2.62
N TYR A 86 -17.51 18.05 1.50
CA TYR A 86 -18.16 17.55 0.29
C TYR A 86 -17.76 16.15 -0.16
N THR A 87 -16.71 15.51 0.40
CA THR A 87 -16.19 14.23 -0.12
C THR A 87 -16.09 13.12 0.93
N HIS A 88 -16.64 13.33 2.13
CA HIS A 88 -16.55 12.41 3.28
C HIS A 88 -15.12 12.01 3.68
N CYS A 89 -14.11 12.75 3.23
CA CYS A 89 -12.73 12.51 3.62
C CYS A 89 -12.56 12.70 5.14
N SER A 90 -11.74 11.85 5.74
CA SER A 90 -11.27 12.11 7.10
C SER A 90 -10.44 13.39 7.12
N GLU A 91 -10.29 14.00 8.29
CA GLU A 91 -9.47 15.21 8.42
C GLU A 91 -8.02 14.99 7.97
N GLN A 92 -7.45 13.84 8.33
CA GLN A 92 -6.09 13.48 7.94
C GLN A 92 -5.98 13.33 6.42
N GLU A 93 -6.96 12.69 5.78
CA GLU A 93 -6.97 12.50 4.34
C GLU A 93 -7.17 13.81 3.58
N ALA A 94 -8.09 14.66 4.03
CA ALA A 94 -8.31 15.98 3.43
C ALA A 94 -7.06 16.86 3.52
N HIS A 95 -6.36 16.82 4.66
CA HIS A 95 -5.10 17.55 4.81
C HIS A 95 -3.98 16.98 3.94
N ARG A 96 -3.88 15.64 3.85
CA ARG A 96 -2.94 14.94 2.97
C ARG A 96 -3.13 15.34 1.51
N LEU A 97 -4.36 15.28 1.02
CA LEU A 97 -4.73 15.61 -0.36
C LEU A 97 -4.52 17.09 -0.67
N GLU A 98 -4.87 18.01 0.24
CA GLU A 98 -4.61 19.45 0.06
C GLU A 98 -3.10 19.73 -0.09
N ARG A 99 -2.27 19.16 0.80
CA ARG A 99 -0.82 19.34 0.71
C ARG A 99 -0.24 18.77 -0.58
N LEU A 100 -0.68 17.57 -0.96
CA LEU A 100 -0.20 16.91 -2.17
C LEU A 100 -0.65 17.66 -3.43
N ALA A 101 -1.90 18.09 -3.51
CA ALA A 101 -2.40 18.89 -4.63
C ALA A 101 -1.63 20.20 -4.79
N GLY A 102 -1.34 20.89 -3.68
CA GLY A 102 -0.52 22.09 -3.71
C GLY A 102 0.90 21.84 -4.23
N LEU A 103 1.50 20.72 -3.85
CA LEU A 103 2.81 20.32 -4.36
C LEU A 103 2.75 19.97 -5.86
N CYS A 104 1.78 19.16 -6.29
CA CYS A 104 1.54 18.81 -7.68
C CYS A 104 1.27 20.04 -8.55
N HIS A 105 0.57 21.04 -8.02
CA HIS A 105 0.34 22.31 -8.73
C HIS A 105 1.66 23.07 -9.00
N ARG A 106 2.62 23.01 -8.07
CA ARG A 106 3.95 23.64 -8.25
C ARG A 106 4.92 22.79 -9.08
N HIS A 107 4.70 21.48 -9.13
CA HIS A 107 5.55 20.52 -9.86
C HIS A 107 4.70 19.65 -10.79
N PRO A 108 4.41 20.08 -12.03
CA PRO A 108 3.56 19.34 -12.96
C PRO A 108 4.03 17.91 -13.24
N ALA A 109 5.34 17.67 -13.35
CA ALA A 109 5.89 16.33 -13.55
C ALA A 109 5.54 15.36 -12.40
N LEU A 110 5.42 15.86 -11.17
CA LEU A 110 4.94 15.06 -10.03
C LEU A 110 3.45 14.75 -10.18
N ALA A 111 2.65 15.72 -10.64
CA ALA A 111 1.23 15.51 -10.91
C ALA A 111 1.05 14.38 -11.93
N ASP A 112 1.75 14.46 -13.05
CA ASP A 112 1.66 13.46 -14.12
C ASP A 112 2.01 12.05 -13.63
N ALA A 113 3.13 11.89 -12.90
CA ALA A 113 3.55 10.59 -12.38
C ALA A 113 2.55 10.00 -11.37
N VAL A 114 1.96 10.82 -10.50
CA VAL A 114 0.95 10.38 -9.52
C VAL A 114 -0.35 10.00 -10.21
N LEU A 115 -0.78 10.80 -11.20
CA LEU A 115 -2.02 10.59 -11.95
C LEU A 115 -1.94 9.43 -12.93
N ALA A 116 -0.76 9.17 -13.51
CA ALA A 116 -0.49 7.97 -14.32
C ALA A 116 -0.39 6.69 -13.47
N GLY A 117 -0.23 6.82 -12.14
CA GLY A 117 -0.03 5.70 -11.22
C GLY A 117 1.41 5.15 -11.21
N GLU A 118 2.35 5.84 -11.85
CA GLU A 118 3.78 5.54 -11.82
C GLU A 118 4.38 5.80 -10.43
N LEU A 119 3.82 6.78 -9.71
CA LEU A 119 4.14 7.06 -8.31
C LEU A 119 2.94 6.79 -7.41
N SER A 120 3.12 5.90 -6.42
CA SER A 120 2.05 5.62 -5.45
C SER A 120 1.75 6.83 -4.57
N MET A 121 0.50 6.93 -4.11
CA MET A 121 0.03 8.03 -3.27
C MET A 121 0.82 8.15 -1.95
N ALA A 122 1.29 7.02 -1.42
CA ALA A 122 2.12 6.99 -0.21
C ALA A 122 3.51 7.58 -0.45
N ARG A 123 4.18 7.21 -1.56
CA ARG A 123 5.50 7.75 -1.92
C ARG A 123 5.43 9.24 -2.22
N ALA A 124 4.39 9.68 -2.93
CA ALA A 124 4.15 11.08 -3.21
C ALA A 124 3.98 11.88 -1.90
N GLN A 125 3.27 11.32 -0.92
CA GLN A 125 3.14 11.94 0.40
C GLN A 125 4.49 12.02 1.15
N THR A 126 5.33 10.98 1.08
CA THR A 126 6.67 11.00 1.67
C THR A 126 7.53 12.12 1.06
N LEU A 127 7.51 12.26 -0.27
CA LEU A 127 8.19 13.35 -0.96
C LEU A 127 7.67 14.72 -0.53
N GLY A 128 6.35 14.90 -0.48
CA GLY A 128 5.75 16.16 -0.03
C GLY A 128 5.96 16.48 1.45
N SER A 129 6.26 15.48 2.27
CA SER A 129 6.64 15.68 3.66
C SER A 129 8.11 16.07 3.80
N ALA A 130 8.97 15.62 2.88
CA ALA A 130 10.39 15.96 2.82
C ALA A 130 10.66 17.35 2.21
N ALA A 131 9.80 17.80 1.29
CA ALA A 131 9.84 19.13 0.70
C ALA A 131 9.17 20.16 1.63
N ASN A 132 9.94 20.63 2.62
CA ASN A 132 9.60 21.84 3.34
C ASN A 132 9.94 23.08 2.47
N PRO A 133 9.43 24.29 2.79
CA PRO A 133 9.67 25.49 1.99
C PRO A 133 11.16 25.77 1.71
N ASP A 134 12.05 25.42 2.65
CA ASP A 134 13.50 25.61 2.51
C ASP A 134 14.17 24.60 1.56
N ARG A 135 13.56 23.44 1.34
CA ARG A 135 14.08 22.34 0.49
C ARG A 135 13.30 22.18 -0.80
N GLU A 136 12.27 22.97 -1.01
CA GLU A 136 11.45 22.95 -2.22
C GLU A 136 12.26 23.21 -3.51
N PRO A 137 13.25 24.13 -3.53
CA PRO A 137 14.13 24.28 -4.70
C PRO A 137 14.94 23.00 -4.98
N TRP A 138 15.45 22.35 -3.93
CA TRP A 138 16.19 21.09 -4.07
C TRP A 138 15.30 19.95 -4.58
N LEU A 139 14.02 19.91 -4.15
CA LEU A 139 13.05 18.95 -4.69
C LEU A 139 12.88 19.17 -6.19
N ALA A 140 12.73 20.41 -6.65
CA ALA A 140 12.60 20.72 -8.08
C ALA A 140 13.78 20.15 -8.89
N ASP A 141 15.00 20.35 -8.40
CA ASP A 141 16.23 19.87 -9.05
C ASP A 141 16.40 18.35 -9.00
N SER A 142 15.84 17.70 -7.97
CA SER A 142 16.02 16.26 -7.71
C SER A 142 14.82 15.41 -8.12
N LEU A 143 13.70 16.01 -8.52
CA LEU A 143 12.43 15.34 -8.76
C LEU A 143 12.57 14.24 -9.84
N ASP A 144 13.25 14.54 -10.93
CA ASP A 144 13.51 13.58 -12.02
C ASP A 144 14.27 12.34 -11.52
N ALA A 145 15.21 12.51 -10.60
CA ALA A 145 15.95 11.38 -10.03
C ALA A 145 15.02 10.52 -9.14
N PHE A 146 14.14 11.14 -8.37
CA PHE A 146 13.15 10.43 -7.56
C PHE A 146 12.11 9.69 -8.39
N LEU A 147 11.62 10.29 -9.47
CA LEU A 147 10.68 9.64 -10.39
C LEU A 147 11.32 8.44 -11.09
N ARG A 148 12.55 8.59 -11.59
CA ARG A 148 13.32 7.45 -12.16
C ARG A 148 13.60 6.33 -11.15
N LEU A 149 13.81 6.66 -9.88
CA LEU A 149 13.97 5.65 -8.83
C LEU A 149 12.65 4.94 -8.52
N ALA A 150 11.52 5.66 -8.57
CA ALA A 150 10.20 5.07 -8.36
C ALA A 150 9.81 4.08 -9.47
N GLU A 151 10.07 4.42 -10.73
CA GLU A 151 9.87 3.55 -11.91
C GLU A 151 10.68 2.25 -11.83
N ARG A 152 11.88 2.30 -11.22
CA ARG A 152 12.80 1.16 -11.12
C ARG A 152 12.44 0.15 -10.03
N GLY A 153 11.39 0.41 -9.24
CA GLY A 153 10.88 -0.56 -8.27
C GLY A 153 11.92 -0.98 -7.24
N CYS A 154 12.40 -0.04 -6.41
CA CYS A 154 12.98 -0.41 -5.11
C CYS A 154 11.89 -0.85 -4.14
#